data_AF-A0A2D7ZPP4-F1
#
_entry.id   AF-A0A2D7ZPP4-F1
#
_cell.length_a   1.000
_cell.length_b   1.000
_cell.length_c   1.000
_cell.angle_alpha   90.00
_cell.angle_beta   90.00
_cell.angle_gamma   90.00
#
_symmetry.space_group_name_H-M   'P 1'
#
loop_
_entity.id
_entity.type
_entity.pdbx_description
1 polymer ?
#
loop_
_entity_poly.entity_id
_entity_poly.type
_entity_poly.pdbx_seq_one_letter_code
_entity_poly.pdbx_strand_id
1 'polypeptide(L)'
;MIARIAALAAVAAVSISAPAFAQGVKVQLAGKSVEQVHADIVSAARTVCLRETTTETFRQSAQARCVKSTVEATLEKVGDADLAAVAGMELAQR
;
A
#
# COMPACT_ATOMS: atom_id res chain seq x y z
N MET A 1 -26.27 -15.39 42.94
CA MET A 1 -24.91 -14.88 42.61
C MET A 1 -24.16 -15.99 41.90
N ILE A 2 -23.90 -15.88 40.60
CA ILE A 2 -22.93 -16.68 39.84
C ILE A 2 -22.45 -15.82 38.66
N ALA A 3 -21.18 -16.01 38.32
CA ALA A 3 -20.21 -15.04 37.85
C ALA A 3 -20.40 -14.45 36.45
N ARG A 4 -19.93 -13.20 36.34
CA ARG A 4 -19.54 -12.54 35.09
C ARG A 4 -18.39 -13.30 34.44
N ILE A 5 -18.53 -13.69 33.18
CA ILE A 5 -17.38 -14.00 32.32
C ILE A 5 -17.61 -13.31 30.98
N ALA A 6 -16.98 -12.15 30.85
CA ALA A 6 -16.86 -11.42 29.59
C ALA A 6 -15.84 -12.14 28.71
N ALA A 7 -16.24 -12.52 27.49
CA ALA A 7 -15.32 -12.95 26.46
C ALA A 7 -15.21 -11.85 25.40
N LEU A 8 -14.33 -10.89 25.65
CA LEU A 8 -13.88 -9.95 24.62
C LEU A 8 -12.87 -10.69 23.75
N ALA A 9 -13.33 -11.16 22.58
CA ALA A 9 -12.43 -11.65 21.54
C ALA A 9 -11.70 -10.44 20.92
N ALA A 10 -10.52 -10.12 21.46
CA ALA A 10 -9.61 -9.18 20.84
C ALA A 10 -9.00 -9.86 19.60
N VAL A 11 -9.59 -9.62 18.43
CA VAL A 11 -8.96 -9.94 17.16
C VAL A 11 -7.82 -8.95 16.98
N ALA A 12 -6.60 -9.39 17.26
CA ALA A 12 -5.41 -8.60 16.99
C ALA A 12 -5.32 -8.42 15.47
N ALA A 13 -5.75 -7.25 14.98
CA ALA A 13 -5.39 -6.79 13.66
C ALA A 13 -3.87 -6.68 13.63
N VAL A 14 -3.20 -7.61 12.96
CA VAL A 14 -1.79 -7.49 12.62
C VAL A 14 -1.72 -6.34 11.62
N SER A 15 -1.59 -5.12 12.13
CA SER A 15 -1.16 -3.98 11.35
C SER A 15 0.28 -4.27 10.95
N ILE A 16 0.46 -4.79 9.74
CA ILE A 16 1.75 -4.75 9.05
C ILE A 16 2.06 -3.26 8.97
N SER A 17 2.88 -2.78 9.90
CA SER A 17 3.41 -1.42 9.84
C SER A 17 4.28 -1.39 8.59
N ALA A 18 3.69 -0.95 7.48
CA ALA A 18 4.45 -0.54 6.32
C ALA A 18 5.54 0.40 6.83
N PRO A 19 6.79 0.22 6.38
CA PRO A 19 7.91 0.93 6.96
C PRO A 19 7.68 2.43 6.76
N ALA A 20 7.57 3.15 7.87
CA ALA A 20 7.30 4.58 7.90
C ALA A 20 8.59 5.33 7.52
N PHE A 21 8.99 5.26 6.26
CA PHE A 21 10.09 6.08 5.75
C PHE A 21 9.58 7.44 5.30
N ALA A 22 10.04 8.45 6.03
CA ALA A 22 9.68 9.86 5.87
C ALA A 22 10.25 10.52 4.60
N GLN A 23 10.93 9.77 3.71
CA GLN A 23 11.29 10.22 2.37
C GLN A 23 10.10 9.99 1.42
N GLY A 24 9.08 10.83 1.52
CA GLY A 24 7.95 10.79 0.60
C GLY A 24 8.39 11.10 -0.84
N VAL A 25 8.12 10.18 -1.77
CA VAL A 25 8.22 10.47 -3.21
C VAL A 25 6.96 11.23 -3.63
N LYS A 26 7.13 12.43 -4.15
CA LYS A 26 6.01 13.25 -4.64
C LYS A 26 5.76 12.95 -6.12
N VAL A 27 4.57 12.44 -6.42
CA VAL A 27 4.08 12.23 -7.78
C VAL A 27 3.34 13.50 -8.22
N GLN A 28 3.78 14.13 -9.31
CA GLN A 28 3.07 15.26 -9.91
C GLN A 28 1.85 14.75 -10.69
N LEU A 29 0.66 15.25 -10.33
CA LEU A 29 -0.62 14.90 -10.97
C LEU A 29 -0.98 15.85 -12.11
N ALA A 30 -0.53 17.10 -12.05
CA ALA A 30 -0.93 18.15 -13.00
C ALA A 30 -0.49 17.83 -14.43
N GLY A 31 -1.46 17.79 -15.35
CA GLY A 31 -1.23 17.58 -16.79
C GLY A 31 -0.83 16.15 -17.19
N LYS A 32 -0.88 15.18 -16.27
CA LYS A 32 -0.63 13.76 -16.57
C LYS A 32 -1.94 13.00 -16.78
N SER A 33 -1.93 12.03 -17.68
CA SER A 33 -3.01 11.04 -17.78
C SER A 33 -2.96 10.10 -16.58
N VAL A 34 -4.08 9.43 -16.32
CA VAL A 34 -4.23 8.53 -15.19
C VAL A 34 -3.26 7.34 -15.29
N GLU A 35 -2.99 6.86 -16.50
CA GLU A 35 -1.99 5.83 -16.77
C GLU A 35 -0.57 6.32 -16.47
N GLN A 36 -0.26 7.58 -16.78
CA GLN A 36 1.03 8.18 -16.45
C GLN A 36 1.20 8.36 -14.94
N VAL A 37 0.12 8.72 -14.23
CA VAL A 37 0.13 8.81 -12.76
C VAL A 37 0.35 7.43 -12.15
N HIS A 38 -0.37 6.40 -12.63
CA HIS A 38 -0.20 5.03 -12.17
C HIS A 38 1.25 4.54 -12.38
N ALA A 39 1.81 4.76 -13.57
CA ALA A 39 3.20 4.39 -13.86
C ALA A 39 4.21 5.12 -12.95
N ASP A 40 3.96 6.39 -12.63
CA ASP A 40 4.80 7.17 -11.72
C ASP A 40 4.73 6.63 -10.28
N ILE A 41 3.53 6.26 -9.81
CA ILE A 41 3.32 5.61 -8.50
C ILE A 41 4.07 4.28 -8.44
N VAL A 42 3.96 3.44 -9.47
CA VAL A 42 4.67 2.14 -9.53
C VAL A 42 6.19 2.36 -9.52
N SER A 43 6.69 3.34 -10.27
CA SER A 43 8.12 3.69 -10.31
C SER A 43 8.64 4.19 -8.96
N ALA A 44 7.87 5.07 -8.31
CA ALA A 44 8.15 5.56 -6.96
C ALA A 44 8.19 4.41 -5.94
N ALA A 45 7.16 3.55 -5.95
CA ALA A 45 7.08 2.37 -5.09
C ALA A 45 8.27 1.43 -5.32
N ARG A 46 8.68 1.20 -6.58
CA ARG A 46 9.84 0.36 -6.90
C ARG A 46 11.14 0.91 -6.32
N THR A 47 11.32 2.22 -6.34
CA THR A 47 12.51 2.88 -5.77
C THR A 47 12.58 2.71 -4.26
N VAL A 48 11.46 2.90 -3.57
CA VAL A 48 11.36 2.69 -2.12
C VAL A 48 11.58 1.21 -1.78
N CYS A 49 10.83 0.31 -2.42
CA CYS A 49 10.90 -1.13 -2.15
C CYS A 49 12.25 -1.76 -2.51
N LEU A 50 13.00 -1.21 -3.46
CA LEU A 50 14.36 -1.66 -3.75
C LEU A 50 15.30 -1.42 -2.54
N ARG A 51 15.13 -0.30 -1.83
CA ARG A 51 15.91 0.03 -0.63
C ARG A 51 15.48 -0.84 0.56
N GLU A 52 14.18 -1.03 0.73
CA GLU A 52 13.62 -1.81 1.85
C GLU A 52 13.98 -3.29 1.79
N THR A 53 14.02 -3.86 0.59
CA THR A 53 14.19 -5.32 0.42
C THR A 53 15.65 -5.73 0.24
N THR A 54 16.60 -4.81 0.41
CA THR A 54 18.01 -5.07 0.13
C THR A 54 18.59 -6.22 0.98
N THR A 55 18.12 -6.33 2.23
CA THR A 55 18.54 -7.32 3.23
C THR A 55 17.72 -8.62 3.21
N GLU A 56 16.69 -8.71 2.37
CA GLU A 56 15.80 -9.86 2.30
C GLU A 56 16.45 -11.05 1.57
N THR A 57 16.28 -12.25 2.12
CA THR A 57 16.78 -13.51 1.51
C THR A 57 16.16 -13.75 0.13
N PHE A 58 14.87 -13.45 -0.04
CA PHE A 58 14.15 -13.57 -1.31
C PHE A 58 13.81 -12.20 -1.90
N ARG A 59 14.84 -11.36 -2.08
CA ARG A 59 14.73 -9.96 -2.54
C ARG A 59 13.75 -9.74 -3.69
N GLN A 60 13.81 -10.56 -4.75
CA GLN A 60 12.91 -10.44 -5.91
C GLN A 60 11.44 -10.58 -5.51
N SER A 61 11.11 -11.59 -4.70
CA SER A 61 9.74 -11.82 -4.24
C SER A 61 9.28 -10.79 -3.20
N ALA A 62 10.18 -10.38 -2.30
CA ALA A 62 9.92 -9.37 -1.30
C ALA A 62 9.66 -8.00 -1.97
N GLN A 63 10.46 -7.65 -2.98
CA GLN A 63 10.29 -6.42 -3.74
C GLN A 63 8.95 -6.41 -4.49
N ALA A 64 8.59 -7.50 -5.17
CA ALA A 64 7.32 -7.59 -5.89
C ALA A 64 6.11 -7.41 -4.94
N ARG A 65 6.16 -8.04 -3.76
CA ARG A 65 5.13 -7.88 -2.72
C ARG A 65 5.06 -6.46 -2.16
N CYS A 66 6.22 -5.86 -1.87
CA CYS A 66 6.29 -4.50 -1.37
C CYS A 66 5.72 -3.49 -2.39
N VAL A 67 6.09 -3.61 -3.67
CA VAL A 67 5.61 -2.69 -4.71
C VAL A 67 4.09 -2.81 -4.84
N LYS A 68 3.56 -4.03 -4.93
CA LYS A 68 2.12 -4.27 -5.01
C LYS A 68 1.38 -3.62 -3.83
N SER A 69 1.76 -3.97 -2.60
CA SER A 69 1.12 -3.43 -1.39
C SER A 69 1.25 -1.91 -1.27
N THR A 70 2.37 -1.33 -1.69
CA THR A 70 2.58 0.13 -1.66
C THR A 70 1.69 0.86 -2.66
N VAL A 71 1.53 0.30 -3.86
CA VAL A 71 0.65 0.84 -4.90
C VAL A 71 -0.81 0.76 -4.44
N GLU A 72 -1.25 -0.39 -3.93
CA GLU A 72 -2.59 -0.60 -3.38
C GLU A 72 -2.90 0.44 -2.28
N ALA A 73 -2.04 0.54 -1.26
CA ALA A 73 -2.20 1.48 -0.16
C ALA A 73 -2.14 2.95 -0.59
N THR A 74 -1.42 3.27 -1.66
CA THR A 74 -1.39 4.62 -2.22
C THR A 74 -2.70 4.95 -2.90
N LEU A 75 -3.25 4.02 -3.68
CA LEU A 75 -4.50 4.20 -4.41
C LEU A 75 -5.71 4.27 -3.48
N GLU A 76 -5.73 3.48 -2.41
CA GLU A 76 -6.71 3.60 -1.33
C GLU A 76 -6.68 4.99 -0.66
N LYS A 77 -5.50 5.59 -0.51
CA LYS A 77 -5.34 6.94 0.08
C LYS A 77 -5.69 8.07 -0.89
N VAL A 78 -5.43 7.89 -2.18
CA VAL A 78 -5.76 8.88 -3.21
C VAL A 78 -7.27 8.92 -3.46
N GLY A 79 -7.96 7.77 -3.35
CA GLY A 79 -9.41 7.70 -3.47
C GLY A 79 -9.94 8.06 -4.86
N ASP A 80 -9.10 7.98 -5.89
CA ASP A 80 -9.45 8.31 -7.27
C ASP A 80 -9.88 7.05 -8.03
N ALA A 81 -11.15 7.03 -8.45
CA ALA A 81 -11.77 5.85 -9.07
C ALA A 81 -11.19 5.52 -10.45
N ASP A 82 -10.76 6.53 -11.22
CA ASP A 82 -10.16 6.34 -12.54
C ASP A 82 -8.77 5.69 -12.37
N LEU A 83 -8.00 6.17 -11.41
CA LEU A 83 -6.68 5.64 -11.07
C LEU A 83 -6.74 4.20 -10.52
N ALA A 84 -7.78 3.88 -9.75
CA ALA A 84 -8.01 2.51 -9.29
C ALA A 84 -8.46 1.57 -10.42
N ALA A 85 -9.30 2.06 -11.35
CA ALA A 85 -9.70 1.29 -12.53
C ALA A 85 -8.50 0.96 -13.43
N VAL A 86 -7.59 1.91 -13.65
CA VAL A 86 -6.33 1.69 -14.38
C VAL A 86 -5.42 0.68 -13.67
N ALA A 87 -5.45 0.65 -12.33
CA ALA A 87 -4.71 -0.33 -11.54
C ALA A 87 -5.39 -1.71 -11.44
N GLY A 88 -6.59 -1.88 -12.04
CA GLY A 88 -7.36 -3.11 -11.96
C GLY A 88 -7.91 -3.41 -10.56
N MET A 89 -8.15 -2.37 -9.76
CA MET A 89 -8.67 -2.48 -8.40
C MET A 89 -10.08 -1.89 -8.29
N GLU A 90 -10.98 -2.62 -7.65
CA GLU A 90 -12.18 -2.00 -7.09
C GLU A 90 -11.77 -1.25 -5.82
N LEU A 91 -11.93 0.09 -5.82
CA LEU A 91 -11.99 0.81 -4.56
C LEU A 91 -13.21 0.30 -3.82
N ALA A 92 -12.99 -0.44 -2.73
CA ALA A 92 -14.04 -0.72 -1.78
C ALA A 92 -14.53 0.62 -1.23
N GLN A 93 -15.60 1.16 -1.83
CA GLN A 93 -16.23 2.40 -1.42
C GLN A 93 -16.61 2.24 0.06
N ARG A 94 -15.92 2.98 0.93
CA ARG A 94 -16.27 3.07 2.34
C ARG A 94 -17.22 4.23 2.58
#